data_AF-A0AA39IQE0-F1
#
_entry.id   AF-A0AA39IQE0-F1
#
_cell.length_a   1.000
_cell.length_b   1.000
_cell.length_c   1.000
_cell.angle_alpha   90.00
_cell.angle_beta   90.00
_cell.angle_gamma   90.00
#
_symmetry.space_group_name_H-M   'P 1'
#
loop_
_entity.id
_entity.type
_entity.pdbx_description
1 polymer ?
#
loop_
_entity_poly.entity_id
_entity_poly.type
_entity_poly.pdbx_seq_one_letter_code
_entity_poly.pdbx_strand_id
1 'polypeptide(L)'
;MDLLPYDLVDHLVQFLPRKDLETITKVACWRPELSNWQLMAEQHLEERYLLDIRVDILQQNEPEGAPKRMKLEGGDETDDKSKEIQVSMEKRLFTGELVGPWDFKKLQYASLRDVWISCYRLDGNGKHQPFEMHQNALFIDGSSLWIFCSRGSSDVDIALQIAQVMQKTFNRVSFCASSNGVNLMVEDFVTEYINRGMFVEKMDFSCEDFEKERISEDRIVSLFKEKRPNSLSVGLPAETLSYENIWKILEHWMTSDGYVAGYKELRMRMPKNEWPTLRWQWRGDHDFLPHPSKRSSLLLSTDGLKIMKFAPWHLPVNFDWIDSVIDDWKARDGKYLYRNNRELRLLTEGQDWDKMELKYGPLMIKTTGEHLPLIAHPSNLASLEVRKYRNCYLVIATMKIKKLSRAALESFISKWMNSRGDFVVNQQLKATVDLDSRVWRRLRDRHLTFYVHPRANSRLSIRESRGYGFYTMSVVPIDPETVEDWNLKLLFGAE
;
A
#
# COMPACT_ATOMS: atom_id res chain seq x y z
N MET A 1 -1.31 -40.31 -7.83
CA MET A 1 -0.11 -39.45 -7.61
C MET A 1 0.68 -39.89 -6.38
N ASP A 2 0.17 -40.87 -5.63
CA ASP A 2 0.71 -41.25 -4.32
C ASP A 2 1.94 -42.18 -4.41
N LEU A 3 2.36 -42.54 -5.62
CA LEU A 3 3.48 -43.46 -5.90
C LEU A 3 4.50 -42.85 -6.86
N LEU A 4 4.56 -41.52 -6.98
CA LEU A 4 5.61 -40.92 -7.79
C LEU A 4 6.98 -41.18 -7.14
N PRO A 5 8.00 -41.59 -7.93
CA PRO A 5 9.37 -41.69 -7.45
C PRO A 5 9.83 -40.36 -6.85
N TYR A 6 10.68 -40.44 -5.84
CA TYR A 6 11.23 -39.29 -5.12
C TYR A 6 11.74 -38.19 -6.07
N ASP A 7 12.55 -38.56 -7.06
CA ASP A 7 13.15 -37.60 -8.00
C ASP A 7 12.10 -36.85 -8.83
N LEU A 8 10.99 -37.50 -9.15
CA LEU A 8 9.89 -36.87 -9.89
C LEU A 8 9.10 -35.93 -8.98
N VAL A 9 8.92 -36.29 -7.70
CA VAL A 9 8.29 -35.39 -6.72
C VAL A 9 9.17 -34.15 -6.50
N ASP A 10 10.47 -34.32 -6.30
CA ASP A 10 11.43 -33.21 -6.17
C ASP A 10 11.37 -32.28 -7.41
N HIS A 11 11.40 -32.88 -8.60
CA HIS A 11 11.28 -32.15 -9.86
C HIS A 11 9.93 -31.42 -10.03
N LEU A 12 8.84 -31.92 -9.46
CA LEU A 12 7.55 -31.22 -9.49
C LEU A 12 7.50 -30.10 -8.45
N VAL A 13 7.92 -30.42 -7.22
CA VAL A 13 7.93 -29.51 -6.06
C VAL A 13 8.76 -28.27 -6.35
N GLN A 14 9.90 -28.38 -7.05
CA GLN A 14 10.75 -27.23 -7.41
C GLN A 14 10.01 -26.12 -8.19
N PHE A 15 8.92 -26.47 -8.91
CA PHE A 15 8.14 -25.51 -9.70
C PHE A 15 6.93 -24.95 -8.97
N LEU A 16 6.64 -25.42 -7.75
CA LEU A 16 5.45 -24.99 -7.02
C LEU A 16 5.72 -23.74 -6.18
N PRO A 17 4.76 -22.80 -6.08
CA PRO A 17 4.80 -21.69 -5.14
C PRO A 17 4.97 -22.14 -3.69
N ARG A 18 5.57 -21.30 -2.84
CA ARG A 18 5.76 -21.64 -1.42
C ARG A 18 4.44 -22.00 -0.74
N LYS A 19 3.38 -21.24 -1.02
CA LYS A 19 2.04 -21.47 -0.46
C LYS A 19 1.48 -22.85 -0.83
N ASP A 20 1.78 -23.32 -2.03
CA ASP A 20 1.35 -24.65 -2.50
C ASP A 20 2.16 -25.73 -1.80
N LEU A 21 3.46 -25.50 -1.55
CA LEU A 21 4.27 -26.39 -0.72
C LEU A 21 3.81 -26.46 0.74
N GLU A 22 3.44 -25.33 1.35
CA GLU A 22 2.85 -25.31 2.69
C GLU A 22 1.53 -26.11 2.72
N THR A 23 0.73 -25.98 1.66
CA THR A 23 -0.51 -26.73 1.50
C THR A 23 -0.25 -28.23 1.33
N ILE A 24 0.72 -28.61 0.48
CA ILE A 24 1.12 -30.01 0.27
C ILE A 24 1.64 -30.62 1.57
N THR A 25 2.54 -29.93 2.27
CA THR A 25 3.09 -30.36 3.57
C THR A 25 1.95 -30.64 4.56
N LYS A 26 1.02 -29.70 4.68
CA LYS A 26 -0.14 -29.82 5.58
C LYS A 26 -1.10 -30.94 5.20
N VAL A 27 -1.28 -31.23 3.90
CA VAL A 27 -2.19 -32.29 3.45
C VAL A 27 -1.51 -33.66 3.54
N ALA A 28 -0.23 -33.74 3.17
CA ALA A 28 0.54 -34.96 3.15
C ALA A 28 0.86 -35.48 4.56
N CYS A 29 0.96 -34.62 5.58
CA CYS A 29 1.23 -35.06 6.95
C CYS A 29 0.13 -35.96 7.56
N TRP A 30 -1.08 -35.98 6.98
CA TRP A 30 -2.18 -36.86 7.42
C TRP A 30 -2.31 -38.13 6.58
N ARG A 31 -1.46 -38.33 5.57
CA ARG A 31 -1.54 -39.44 4.61
C ARG A 31 -0.17 -40.08 4.44
N PRO A 32 0.10 -41.21 5.13
CA PRO A 32 1.37 -41.92 5.03
C PRO A 32 1.77 -42.28 3.59
N GLU A 33 0.80 -42.47 2.69
CA GLU A 33 1.01 -42.74 1.28
C GLU A 33 1.65 -41.55 0.53
N LEU A 34 1.63 -40.35 1.10
CA LEU A 34 2.23 -39.14 0.53
C LEU A 34 3.56 -38.76 1.19
N SER A 35 4.26 -39.71 1.83
CA SER A 35 5.51 -39.43 2.56
C SER A 35 6.57 -38.72 1.71
N ASN A 36 6.72 -39.10 0.44
CA ASN A 36 7.66 -38.44 -0.48
C ASN A 36 7.28 -36.98 -0.74
N TRP A 37 5.99 -36.68 -0.89
CA TRP A 37 5.49 -35.32 -1.09
C TRP A 37 5.67 -34.46 0.15
N GLN A 38 5.40 -35.01 1.33
CA GLN A 38 5.65 -34.33 2.60
C GLN A 38 7.14 -33.99 2.74
N LEU A 39 8.01 -34.99 2.61
CA LEU A 39 9.45 -34.84 2.78
C LEU A 39 10.02 -33.80 1.80
N MET A 40 9.61 -33.83 0.53
CA MET A 40 10.07 -32.87 -0.48
C MET A 40 9.53 -31.48 -0.25
N ALA A 41 8.25 -31.35 0.12
CA ALA A 41 7.70 -30.05 0.42
C ALA A 41 8.37 -29.42 1.66
N GLU A 42 8.61 -30.20 2.73
CA GLU A 42 9.33 -29.76 3.92
C GLU A 42 10.77 -29.36 3.59
N GLN A 43 11.51 -30.21 2.88
CA GLN A 43 12.89 -29.92 2.48
C GLN A 43 12.96 -28.64 1.64
N HIS A 44 12.06 -28.46 0.67
CA HIS A 44 12.01 -27.22 -0.11
C HIS A 44 11.58 -26.02 0.74
N LEU A 45 10.70 -26.16 1.72
CA LEU A 45 10.31 -25.06 2.61
C LEU A 45 11.47 -24.59 3.50
N GLU A 46 12.34 -25.51 3.91
CA GLU A 46 13.53 -25.28 4.73
C GLU A 46 14.73 -24.76 3.90
N GLU A 47 15.00 -25.39 2.75
CA GLU A 47 16.17 -25.08 1.94
C GLU A 47 15.96 -23.92 0.97
N ARG A 48 14.70 -23.53 0.67
CA ARG A 48 14.45 -22.40 -0.22
C ARG A 48 14.90 -21.08 0.38
N TYR A 49 15.39 -20.23 -0.50
CA TYR A 49 15.73 -18.85 -0.20
C TYR A 49 15.26 -17.95 -1.32
N LEU A 50 15.17 -16.67 -0.97
CA LEU A 50 14.81 -15.60 -1.88
C LEU A 50 16.10 -15.03 -2.48
N LEU A 51 16.10 -14.81 -3.80
CA LEU A 51 17.18 -14.14 -4.49
C LEU A 51 16.76 -12.74 -4.90
N ASP A 52 17.64 -11.81 -4.54
CA ASP A 52 17.61 -10.42 -4.89
C ASP A 52 18.68 -10.20 -5.97
N ILE A 53 18.26 -9.98 -7.21
CA ILE A 53 19.19 -9.83 -8.34
C ILE A 53 19.36 -8.36 -8.65
N ARG A 54 20.60 -7.88 -8.66
CA ARG A 54 20.94 -6.54 -9.08
C ARG A 54 21.78 -6.60 -10.35
N VAL A 55 21.29 -5.94 -11.38
CA VAL A 55 21.95 -5.79 -12.68
C VAL A 55 22.34 -4.32 -12.82
N ASP A 56 23.62 -4.03 -12.75
CA ASP A 56 24.15 -2.69 -12.96
C ASP A 56 24.73 -2.60 -14.38
N ILE A 57 24.19 -1.72 -15.22
CA ILE A 57 24.71 -1.43 -16.56
C ILE A 57 25.65 -0.24 -16.42
N LEU A 58 26.94 -0.47 -16.66
CA LEU A 58 28.00 0.50 -16.47
C LEU A 58 28.51 1.02 -17.79
N GLN A 59 28.53 2.35 -17.91
CA GLN A 59 29.22 3.02 -18.99
C GLN A 59 30.67 3.28 -18.56
N GLN A 60 31.63 2.65 -19.25
CA GLN A 60 33.04 2.94 -19.01
C GLN A 60 33.35 4.35 -19.51
N ASN A 61 33.83 5.21 -18.61
CA ASN A 61 34.44 6.48 -19.01
C ASN A 61 35.76 6.17 -19.69
N GLU A 62 36.04 6.80 -20.84
CA GLU A 62 37.38 6.76 -21.41
C GLU A 62 38.37 7.25 -20.33
N PRO A 63 39.48 6.54 -20.09
CA PRO A 63 40.43 6.94 -19.07
C PRO A 63 40.90 8.36 -19.36
N GLU A 64 40.87 9.21 -18.34
CA GLU A 64 41.26 10.62 -18.40
C GLU A 64 42.73 10.70 -18.91
N GLY A 65 42.91 11.03 -20.20
CA GLY A 65 44.21 11.03 -20.87
C GLY A 65 44.37 10.07 -22.06
N ALA A 66 43.36 9.27 -22.40
CA ALA A 66 43.35 8.58 -23.70
C ALA A 66 43.46 9.63 -24.83
N PRO A 67 44.32 9.41 -25.85
CA PRO A 67 44.47 10.37 -26.93
C PRO A 67 43.10 10.56 -27.61
N LYS A 68 42.59 11.80 -27.57
CA LYS A 68 41.34 12.18 -28.25
C LYS A 68 41.43 11.67 -29.68
N ARG A 69 40.64 10.65 -30.02
CA ARG A 69 40.56 10.16 -31.40
C ARG A 69 40.22 11.36 -32.29
N MET A 70 41.05 11.61 -33.29
CA MET A 70 40.88 12.71 -34.24
C MET A 70 39.49 12.55 -34.87
N LYS A 71 38.58 13.50 -34.59
CA LYS A 71 37.25 13.53 -35.21
C LYS A 71 37.45 13.69 -36.71
N LEU A 72 37.19 12.63 -37.47
CA LEU A 72 37.07 12.73 -38.92
C LEU A 72 35.75 13.46 -39.20
N GLU A 73 35.85 14.67 -39.76
CA GLU A 73 34.70 15.50 -40.12
C GLU A 73 33.81 14.73 -41.12
N GLY A 74 32.61 14.34 -40.68
CA GLY A 74 31.54 13.85 -41.55
C GLY A 74 31.00 12.43 -41.29
N GLY A 75 31.50 11.70 -40.30
CA GLY A 75 30.88 10.45 -39.86
C GLY A 75 29.96 10.72 -38.67
N ASP A 76 28.70 10.27 -38.73
CA ASP A 76 27.88 10.13 -37.53
C ASP A 76 28.69 9.29 -36.52
N GLU A 77 29.21 9.93 -35.47
CA GLU A 77 29.85 9.26 -34.34
C GLU A 77 28.77 8.41 -33.66
N THR A 78 28.55 7.19 -34.18
CA THR A 78 27.87 6.14 -33.42
C THR A 78 28.75 5.89 -32.21
N ASP A 79 28.36 6.46 -31.08
CA ASP A 79 29.05 6.44 -29.80
C ASP A 79 29.02 5.01 -29.23
N ASP A 80 29.67 4.08 -29.91
CA ASP A 80 29.77 2.65 -29.59
C ASP A 80 30.80 2.45 -28.48
N LYS A 81 30.58 3.16 -27.37
CA LYS A 81 31.30 2.91 -26.13
C LYS A 81 30.84 1.57 -25.61
N SER A 82 31.78 0.64 -25.44
CA SER A 82 31.51 -0.67 -24.85
C SER A 82 30.89 -0.49 -23.46
N LYS A 83 29.68 -1.02 -23.29
CA LYS A 83 28.99 -1.07 -22.00
C LYS A 83 29.34 -2.37 -21.29
N GLU A 84 29.58 -2.29 -20.00
CA GLU A 84 29.83 -3.45 -19.15
C GLU A 84 28.58 -3.74 -18.32
N ILE A 85 28.04 -4.95 -18.41
CA ILE A 85 26.90 -5.38 -17.60
C ILE A 85 27.44 -6.17 -16.41
N GLN A 86 27.13 -5.71 -15.21
CA GLN A 86 27.49 -6.38 -13.97
C GLN A 86 26.24 -6.94 -13.30
N VAL A 87 26.33 -8.19 -12.88
CA VAL A 87 25.23 -8.86 -12.18
C VAL A 87 25.73 -9.28 -10.81
N SER A 88 25.02 -8.85 -9.78
CA SER A 88 25.22 -9.28 -8.40
C SER A 88 23.93 -9.90 -7.87
N MET A 89 24.07 -10.85 -6.95
CA MET A 89 22.94 -11.57 -6.37
C MET A 89 23.11 -11.65 -4.86
N GLU A 90 22.08 -11.24 -4.14
CA GLU A 90 21.99 -11.35 -2.69
C GLU A 90 21.05 -12.49 -2.30
N LYS A 91 21.50 -13.32 -1.37
CA LYS A 91 20.68 -14.40 -0.78
C LYS A 91 19.93 -13.87 0.44
N ARG A 92 18.62 -14.05 0.48
CA ARG A 92 17.77 -13.71 1.63
C ARG A 92 16.96 -14.89 2.14
N LEU A 93 16.75 -14.94 3.44
CA LEU A 93 15.74 -15.82 4.04
C LEU A 93 14.33 -15.26 3.78
N PHE A 94 13.31 -16.11 3.90
CA PHE A 94 11.91 -15.67 3.84
C PHE A 94 11.51 -14.70 4.96
N THR A 95 12.29 -14.65 6.04
CA THR A 95 12.18 -13.62 7.09
C THR A 95 12.61 -12.23 6.62
N GLY A 96 13.26 -12.14 5.45
CA GLY A 96 13.85 -10.92 4.89
C GLY A 96 15.31 -10.68 5.29
N GLU A 97 15.86 -11.51 6.17
CA GLU A 97 17.24 -11.44 6.62
C GLU A 97 18.23 -11.72 5.49
N LEU A 98 19.26 -10.87 5.38
CA LEU A 98 20.34 -11.01 4.40
C LEU A 98 21.32 -12.08 4.89
N VAL A 99 21.53 -13.12 4.09
CA VAL A 99 22.47 -14.21 4.40
C VAL A 99 23.87 -13.88 3.88
N GLY A 100 23.95 -13.19 2.74
CA GLY A 100 25.22 -12.82 2.10
C GLY A 100 25.14 -12.86 0.58
N PRO A 101 26.29 -12.67 -0.11
CA PRO A 101 26.36 -12.84 -1.55
C PRO A 101 26.07 -14.28 -1.94
N TRP A 102 25.46 -14.45 -3.10
CA TRP A 102 25.11 -15.76 -3.61
C TRP A 102 26.28 -16.43 -4.34
N ASP A 103 26.52 -17.72 -4.09
CA ASP A 103 27.64 -18.48 -4.66
C ASP A 103 27.25 -19.37 -5.86
N PHE A 104 26.03 -19.19 -6.38
CA PHE A 104 25.45 -19.90 -7.54
C PHE A 104 25.27 -21.42 -7.38
N LYS A 105 25.58 -22.00 -6.23
CA LYS A 105 25.29 -23.42 -5.95
C LYS A 105 23.82 -23.56 -5.60
N LYS A 106 23.17 -24.72 -5.83
CA LYS A 106 21.80 -24.96 -5.35
C LYS A 106 20.68 -24.12 -6.01
N LEU A 107 20.86 -23.64 -7.25
CA LEU A 107 19.86 -22.85 -8.02
C LEU A 107 18.41 -23.38 -7.97
N GLN A 108 18.22 -24.71 -7.86
CA GLN A 108 16.91 -25.35 -7.71
C GLN A 108 16.11 -24.95 -6.46
N TYR A 109 16.77 -24.40 -5.43
CA TYR A 109 16.13 -23.91 -4.20
C TYR A 109 15.99 -22.37 -4.19
N ALA A 110 16.41 -21.70 -5.25
CA ALA A 110 16.28 -20.26 -5.37
C ALA A 110 14.91 -19.85 -5.91
N SER A 111 14.25 -18.92 -5.24
CA SER A 111 13.08 -18.22 -5.78
C SER A 111 13.41 -16.75 -6.00
N LEU A 112 13.07 -16.23 -7.17
CA LEU A 112 13.29 -14.82 -7.48
C LEU A 112 12.31 -13.97 -6.66
N ARG A 113 12.85 -13.01 -5.91
CA ARG A 113 12.04 -12.09 -5.10
C ARG A 113 12.04 -10.70 -5.71
N ASP A 114 13.20 -10.08 -5.82
CA ASP A 114 13.27 -8.72 -6.31
C ASP A 114 14.41 -8.61 -7.32
N VAL A 115 14.15 -7.88 -8.41
CA VAL A 115 15.14 -7.62 -9.45
C VAL A 115 15.28 -6.14 -9.64
N TRP A 116 16.51 -5.65 -9.49
CA TRP A 116 16.87 -4.26 -9.73
C TRP A 116 17.76 -4.20 -10.95
N ILE A 117 17.32 -3.51 -11.98
CA ILE A 117 18.13 -3.15 -13.13
C ILE A 117 18.42 -1.67 -12.98
N SER A 118 19.69 -1.32 -12.84
CA SER A 118 20.08 0.07 -12.67
C SER A 118 21.14 0.47 -13.69
N CYS A 119 20.94 1.60 -14.35
CA CYS A 119 21.89 2.15 -15.31
C CYS A 119 22.52 3.40 -14.70
N TYR A 120 23.79 3.30 -14.33
CA TYR A 120 24.55 4.38 -13.71
C TYR A 120 25.85 4.62 -14.49
N ARG A 121 26.26 5.88 -14.53
CA ARG A 121 27.62 6.24 -14.90
C ARG A 121 28.47 6.23 -13.63
N LEU A 122 29.39 5.27 -13.51
CA LEU A 122 30.31 5.26 -12.38
C LEU A 122 31.40 6.30 -12.64
N ASP A 123 31.42 7.33 -11.80
CA ASP A 123 32.52 8.30 -11.79
C ASP A 123 33.76 7.77 -11.01
N GLY A 124 33.91 6.46 -10.80
CA GLY A 124 35.02 5.93 -10.00
C GLY A 124 35.30 4.42 -10.06
N ASN A 125 36.54 4.08 -9.68
CA ASN A 125 37.25 2.78 -9.77
C ASN A 125 36.67 1.63 -8.90
N GLY A 126 35.35 1.46 -8.82
CA GLY A 126 34.76 0.27 -8.20
C GLY A 126 35.13 -1.00 -8.97
N LYS A 127 35.94 -1.89 -8.38
CA LYS A 127 36.24 -3.20 -8.98
C LYS A 127 35.07 -4.14 -8.72
N HIS A 128 34.48 -4.64 -9.80
CA HIS A 128 33.43 -5.65 -9.76
C HIS A 128 33.72 -6.74 -10.82
N GLN A 129 33.13 -7.92 -10.68
CA GLN A 129 33.35 -9.07 -11.59
C GLN A 129 32.21 -9.18 -12.61
N PRO A 130 32.51 -9.39 -13.91
CA PRO A 130 31.50 -9.64 -14.94
C PRO A 130 30.86 -11.04 -14.82
N PHE A 131 29.62 -11.19 -15.33
CA PHE A 131 28.85 -12.44 -15.27
C PHE A 131 28.01 -12.66 -16.54
N GLU A 132 27.92 -13.92 -17.00
CA GLU A 132 27.03 -14.36 -18.09
C GLU A 132 25.82 -15.10 -17.53
N MET A 133 24.61 -14.66 -17.88
CA MET A 133 23.37 -15.27 -17.42
C MET A 133 22.86 -16.32 -18.42
N HIS A 134 22.83 -17.59 -18.04
CA HIS A 134 22.16 -18.64 -18.80
C HIS A 134 20.65 -18.69 -18.47
N GLN A 135 19.81 -18.94 -19.47
CA GLN A 135 18.35 -19.06 -19.36
C GLN A 135 17.93 -20.31 -18.58
N ASN A 136 18.09 -20.31 -17.26
CA ASN A 136 17.47 -21.30 -16.39
C ASN A 136 16.19 -20.71 -15.78
N ALA A 137 15.08 -21.43 -15.90
CA ALA A 137 13.77 -21.01 -15.42
C ALA A 137 13.74 -20.99 -13.88
N LEU A 138 14.14 -19.86 -13.29
CA LEU A 138 13.99 -19.61 -11.86
C LEU A 138 12.51 -19.36 -11.54
N PHE A 139 11.97 -20.01 -10.51
CA PHE A 139 10.61 -19.78 -10.03
C PHE A 139 10.42 -18.35 -9.50
N ILE A 140 9.21 -17.80 -9.63
CA ILE A 140 8.83 -16.49 -9.12
C ILE A 140 7.75 -16.64 -8.06
N ASP A 141 7.98 -16.14 -6.85
CA ASP A 141 6.91 -15.97 -5.86
C ASP A 141 6.75 -14.48 -5.52
N GLY A 142 5.70 -13.85 -6.07
CA GLY A 142 5.32 -12.47 -5.73
C GLY A 142 6.40 -11.41 -5.99
N SER A 143 7.17 -11.56 -7.08
CA SER A 143 8.38 -10.77 -7.28
C SER A 143 8.17 -9.35 -7.80
N SER A 144 9.08 -8.46 -7.40
CA SER A 144 9.17 -7.11 -7.96
C SER A 144 10.28 -6.97 -9.00
N LEU A 145 10.02 -6.18 -10.03
CA LEU A 145 11.01 -5.69 -10.98
C LEU A 145 11.12 -4.17 -10.83
N TRP A 146 12.32 -3.68 -10.59
CA TRP A 146 12.68 -2.28 -10.46
C TRP A 146 13.68 -1.95 -11.56
N ILE A 147 13.35 -1.02 -12.45
CA ILE A 147 14.25 -0.53 -13.48
C ILE A 147 14.51 0.94 -13.18
N PHE A 148 15.78 1.33 -13.04
CA PHE A 148 16.20 2.70 -12.78
C PHE A 148 17.27 3.12 -13.80
N CYS A 149 16.92 4.00 -14.73
CA CYS A 149 17.82 4.44 -15.79
C CYS A 149 18.11 5.94 -15.65
N SER A 150 19.35 6.29 -15.28
CA SER A 150 19.68 7.68 -14.96
C SER A 150 19.99 8.58 -16.17
N ARG A 151 20.31 8.04 -17.37
CA ARG A 151 20.47 8.79 -18.64
C ARG A 151 20.69 7.84 -19.83
N GLY A 152 20.35 8.31 -21.04
CA GLY A 152 20.67 7.67 -22.32
C GLY A 152 19.63 6.64 -22.81
N SER A 153 19.12 6.83 -24.04
CA SER A 153 18.15 5.92 -24.66
C SER A 153 18.68 4.48 -24.75
N SER A 154 19.97 4.31 -25.08
CA SER A 154 20.56 2.99 -25.26
C SER A 154 20.73 2.19 -23.95
N ASP A 155 20.77 2.84 -22.78
CA ASP A 155 20.79 2.15 -21.48
C ASP A 155 19.41 1.61 -21.12
N VAL A 156 18.37 2.39 -21.45
CA VAL A 156 16.97 1.98 -21.31
C VAL A 156 16.70 0.75 -22.18
N ASP A 157 17.17 0.75 -23.42
CA ASP A 157 16.95 -0.37 -24.35
C ASP A 157 17.54 -1.67 -23.83
N ILE A 158 18.77 -1.64 -23.30
CA ILE A 158 19.41 -2.83 -22.71
C ILE A 158 18.65 -3.27 -21.47
N ALA A 159 18.26 -2.35 -20.59
CA ALA A 159 17.50 -2.68 -19.39
C ALA A 159 16.15 -3.34 -19.73
N LEU A 160 15.45 -2.82 -20.75
CA LEU A 160 14.20 -3.38 -21.24
C LEU A 160 14.40 -4.73 -21.91
N GLN A 161 15.47 -4.92 -22.70
CA GLN A 161 15.81 -6.21 -23.29
C GLN A 161 16.07 -7.26 -22.19
N ILE A 162 16.81 -6.90 -21.14
CA ILE A 162 17.02 -7.78 -19.98
C ILE A 162 15.67 -8.11 -19.33
N ALA A 163 14.84 -7.12 -19.07
CA ALA A 163 13.50 -7.31 -18.49
C ALA A 163 12.59 -8.18 -19.37
N GLN A 164 12.67 -8.04 -20.70
CA GLN A 164 11.94 -8.84 -21.68
C GLN A 164 12.45 -10.28 -21.70
N VAL A 165 13.77 -10.50 -21.75
CA VAL A 165 14.41 -11.84 -21.74
C VAL A 165 14.10 -12.58 -20.45
N MET A 166 13.99 -11.85 -19.34
CA MET A 166 13.58 -12.46 -18.09
C MET A 166 12.18 -13.08 -18.20
N GLN A 167 11.33 -12.68 -19.16
CA GLN A 167 10.03 -13.30 -19.53
C GLN A 167 9.12 -13.69 -18.35
N LYS A 168 9.28 -12.99 -17.24
CA LYS A 168 8.77 -13.41 -15.94
C LYS A 168 7.56 -12.56 -15.54
N THR A 169 6.53 -13.18 -14.98
CA THR A 169 5.32 -12.48 -14.52
C THR A 169 5.56 -11.83 -13.16
N PHE A 170 6.26 -10.71 -13.15
CA PHE A 170 6.37 -9.86 -11.97
C PHE A 170 4.99 -9.30 -11.60
N ASN A 171 4.61 -9.42 -10.34
CA ASN A 171 3.35 -8.82 -9.87
C ASN A 171 3.54 -7.32 -9.54
N ARG A 172 4.79 -6.88 -9.32
CA ARG A 172 5.15 -5.49 -9.07
C ARG A 172 6.21 -5.05 -10.06
N VAL A 173 5.94 -4.00 -10.82
CA VAL A 173 6.88 -3.42 -11.76
C VAL A 173 7.02 -1.94 -11.46
N SER A 174 8.24 -1.46 -11.31
CA SER A 174 8.54 -0.04 -11.18
C SER A 174 9.61 0.31 -12.20
N PHE A 175 9.36 1.32 -13.02
CA PHE A 175 10.29 1.80 -14.02
C PHE A 175 10.45 3.30 -13.85
N CYS A 176 11.70 3.72 -13.66
CA CYS A 176 12.09 5.10 -13.51
C CYS A 176 13.19 5.42 -14.52
N ALA A 177 12.97 6.42 -15.39
CA ALA A 177 13.98 6.84 -16.35
C ALA A 177 14.01 8.38 -16.45
N SER A 178 15.20 8.97 -16.40
CA SER A 178 15.40 10.43 -16.51
C SER A 178 16.02 10.85 -17.85
N SER A 179 15.77 10.09 -18.92
CA SER A 179 16.36 10.35 -20.23
C SER A 179 15.43 11.13 -21.16
N ASN A 180 15.93 12.24 -21.70
CA ASN A 180 15.37 12.91 -22.86
C ASN A 180 15.36 11.95 -24.06
N GLY A 181 14.17 11.64 -24.57
CA GLY A 181 13.96 10.66 -25.64
C GLY A 181 13.51 9.32 -25.10
N VAL A 182 12.26 9.25 -24.66
CA VAL A 182 11.60 7.98 -24.37
C VAL A 182 11.57 7.15 -25.65
N ASN A 183 12.17 5.96 -25.59
CA ASN A 183 12.14 5.02 -26.70
C ASN A 183 10.76 4.35 -26.76
N LEU A 184 10.22 4.14 -27.97
CA LEU A 184 9.07 3.29 -28.30
C LEU A 184 9.09 1.95 -27.53
N MET A 185 10.29 1.41 -27.26
CA MET A 185 10.45 0.20 -26.46
C MET A 185 9.85 0.27 -25.06
N VAL A 186 9.88 1.43 -24.39
CA VAL A 186 9.29 1.59 -23.05
C VAL A 186 7.78 1.43 -23.12
N GLU A 187 7.15 2.03 -24.13
CA GLU A 187 5.71 1.98 -24.34
C GLU A 187 5.24 0.57 -24.71
N ASP A 188 5.98 -0.10 -25.60
CA ASP A 188 5.74 -1.49 -25.95
C ASP A 188 5.84 -2.39 -24.72
N PHE A 189 6.87 -2.19 -23.89
CA PHE A 189 7.05 -2.91 -22.65
C PHE A 189 5.90 -2.68 -21.66
N VAL A 190 5.48 -1.42 -21.45
CA VAL A 190 4.34 -1.05 -20.60
C VAL A 190 3.07 -1.73 -21.10
N THR A 191 2.80 -1.58 -22.39
CA THR A 191 1.61 -2.10 -23.06
C THR A 191 1.59 -3.63 -22.95
N GLU A 192 2.71 -4.29 -23.21
CA GLU A 192 2.86 -5.72 -23.07
C GLU A 192 2.58 -6.21 -21.63
N TYR A 193 3.13 -5.54 -20.61
CA TYR A 193 2.87 -5.92 -19.22
C TYR A 193 1.40 -5.72 -18.80
N ILE A 194 0.77 -4.64 -19.29
CA ILE A 194 -0.66 -4.43 -19.11
C ILE A 194 -1.47 -5.52 -19.83
N ASN A 195 -1.03 -5.96 -21.00
CA ASN A 195 -1.65 -7.03 -21.81
C ASN A 195 -1.53 -8.41 -21.15
N ARG A 196 -0.39 -8.71 -20.53
CA ARG A 196 -0.18 -9.94 -19.72
C ARG A 196 -1.01 -9.95 -18.42
N GLY A 197 -1.83 -8.92 -18.21
CA GLY A 197 -2.49 -8.46 -16.99
C GLY A 197 -3.50 -9.39 -16.31
N MET A 198 -3.06 -10.55 -15.82
CA MET A 198 -3.73 -11.20 -14.67
C MET A 198 -2.91 -11.14 -13.39
N PHE A 199 -1.59 -11.10 -13.50
CA PHE A 199 -0.69 -11.22 -12.35
C PHE A 199 -0.12 -9.89 -11.84
N VAL A 200 -0.15 -8.83 -12.68
CA VAL A 200 0.32 -7.51 -12.26
C VAL A 200 -0.65 -6.91 -11.23
N GLU A 201 -0.13 -6.68 -10.03
CA GLU A 201 -0.80 -6.01 -8.91
C GLU A 201 -0.44 -4.53 -8.82
N LYS A 202 0.83 -4.20 -9.09
CA LYS A 202 1.33 -2.83 -9.01
C LYS A 202 2.28 -2.55 -10.17
N MET A 203 2.10 -1.40 -10.80
CA MET A 203 2.92 -0.89 -11.87
C MET A 203 3.18 0.57 -11.54
N ASP A 204 4.42 1.04 -11.60
CA ASP A 204 4.80 2.43 -11.35
C ASP A 204 5.72 2.89 -12.46
N PHE A 205 5.31 3.89 -13.23
CA PHE A 205 6.13 4.53 -14.25
C PHE A 205 6.38 5.98 -13.88
N SER A 206 7.66 6.34 -13.79
CA SER A 206 8.10 7.72 -13.65
C SER A 206 9.15 8.01 -14.71
N CYS A 207 8.76 8.72 -15.77
CA CYS A 207 9.67 9.21 -16.77
C CYS A 207 9.37 10.68 -17.05
N GLU A 208 10.41 11.53 -17.05
CA GLU A 208 10.25 12.98 -17.15
C GLU A 208 9.78 13.41 -18.55
N ASP A 209 10.24 12.73 -19.60
CA ASP A 209 9.97 13.08 -21.01
C ASP A 209 8.99 12.12 -21.69
N PHE A 210 8.02 11.63 -20.94
CA PHE A 210 7.03 10.70 -21.47
C PHE A 210 6.06 11.41 -22.42
N GLU A 211 6.17 11.14 -23.72
CA GLU A 211 5.25 11.70 -24.72
C GLU A 211 3.82 11.20 -24.48
N LYS A 212 2.85 12.12 -24.48
CA LYS A 212 1.47 11.87 -24.04
C LYS A 212 0.68 10.97 -25.00
N GLU A 213 1.11 10.85 -26.25
CA GLU A 213 0.25 10.39 -27.36
C GLU A 213 0.27 8.87 -27.62
N ARG A 214 1.07 8.07 -26.89
CA ARG A 214 1.38 6.71 -27.37
C ARG A 214 1.22 5.52 -26.43
N ILE A 215 1.10 5.67 -25.10
CA ILE A 215 0.54 4.54 -24.35
C ILE A 215 -0.84 4.31 -24.92
N SER A 216 -1.11 3.09 -25.42
CA SER A 216 -2.39 2.74 -26.02
C SER A 216 -3.52 3.14 -25.07
N GLU A 217 -4.12 4.30 -25.35
CA GLU A 217 -5.15 4.92 -24.52
C GLU A 217 -6.27 3.91 -24.34
N ASP A 218 -6.61 3.24 -25.44
CA ASP A 218 -7.56 2.14 -25.55
C ASP A 218 -7.30 1.03 -24.53
N ARG A 219 -6.04 0.74 -24.20
CA ARG A 219 -5.71 -0.32 -23.25
C ARG A 219 -5.86 0.14 -21.81
N ILE A 220 -5.39 1.34 -21.46
CA ILE A 220 -5.67 1.90 -20.13
C ILE A 220 -7.19 1.99 -19.93
N VAL A 221 -7.91 2.45 -20.95
CA VAL A 221 -9.37 2.53 -20.98
C VAL A 221 -10.00 1.13 -20.80
N SER A 222 -9.51 0.10 -21.50
CA SER A 222 -10.05 -1.26 -21.40
C SER A 222 -9.87 -1.88 -20.01
N LEU A 223 -8.80 -1.51 -19.29
CA LEU A 223 -8.57 -1.98 -17.91
C LEU A 223 -9.72 -1.63 -16.99
N PHE A 224 -10.43 -0.53 -17.21
CA PHE A 224 -11.56 -0.11 -16.37
C PHE A 224 -12.85 -0.88 -16.71
N LYS A 225 -12.95 -1.43 -17.92
CA LYS A 225 -14.08 -2.25 -18.38
C LYS A 225 -13.91 -3.74 -18.05
N GLU A 226 -12.70 -4.27 -18.14
CA GLU A 226 -12.42 -5.70 -17.99
C GLU A 226 -12.57 -6.21 -16.54
N LYS A 227 -13.08 -7.43 -16.35
CA LYS A 227 -13.08 -8.06 -15.02
C LYS A 227 -11.69 -8.54 -14.69
N ARG A 228 -11.19 -8.22 -13.49
CA ARG A 228 -9.93 -8.76 -12.96
C ARG A 228 -10.16 -9.37 -11.59
N PRO A 229 -9.61 -10.57 -11.33
CA PRO A 229 -9.70 -11.18 -10.00
C PRO A 229 -8.81 -10.46 -8.99
N ASN A 230 -7.65 -9.94 -9.45
CA ASN A 230 -6.65 -9.30 -8.61
C ASN A 230 -6.77 -7.76 -8.67
N SER A 231 -6.33 -7.11 -7.58
CA SER A 231 -6.21 -5.65 -7.56
C SER A 231 -5.10 -5.19 -8.50
N LEU A 232 -5.25 -4.00 -9.07
CA LEU A 232 -4.26 -3.40 -9.98
C LEU A 232 -4.05 -1.94 -9.60
N SER A 233 -2.82 -1.52 -9.38
CA SER A 233 -2.45 -0.11 -9.24
C SER A 233 -1.42 0.27 -10.31
N VAL A 234 -1.79 1.15 -11.23
CA VAL A 234 -0.90 1.68 -12.27
C VAL A 234 -0.56 3.12 -11.93
N GLY A 235 0.71 3.42 -11.69
CA GLY A 235 1.25 4.76 -11.60
C GLY A 235 1.77 5.19 -12.96
N LEU A 236 1.29 6.31 -13.47
CA LEU A 236 1.79 6.95 -14.67
C LEU A 236 2.45 8.30 -14.31
N PRO A 237 3.35 8.81 -15.17
CA PRO A 237 3.89 10.15 -15.01
C PRO A 237 2.81 11.22 -14.92
N ALA A 238 3.19 12.42 -14.47
CA ALA A 238 2.28 13.55 -14.43
C ALA A 238 1.82 13.90 -15.86
N GLU A 239 0.55 14.28 -16.01
CA GLU A 239 0.00 14.76 -17.29
C GLU A 239 0.03 13.76 -18.46
N THR A 240 0.24 12.46 -18.21
CA THR A 240 0.29 11.44 -19.27
C THR A 240 -1.06 11.25 -19.97
N LEU A 241 -2.18 11.43 -19.27
CA LEU A 241 -3.50 11.34 -19.88
C LEU A 241 -4.07 12.71 -20.21
N SER A 242 -4.54 12.85 -21.45
CA SER A 242 -5.39 13.96 -21.87
C SER A 242 -6.76 13.89 -21.17
N TYR A 243 -7.45 15.03 -21.13
CA TYR A 243 -8.85 15.11 -20.73
C TYR A 243 -9.74 14.07 -21.42
N GLU A 244 -9.56 13.90 -22.73
CA GLU A 244 -10.32 12.96 -23.56
C GLU A 244 -10.12 11.52 -23.11
N ASN A 245 -8.92 11.15 -22.65
CA ASN A 245 -8.65 9.80 -22.17
C ASN A 245 -9.30 9.53 -20.83
N ILE A 246 -9.26 10.49 -19.92
CA ILE A 246 -10.00 10.40 -18.66
C ILE A 246 -11.49 10.26 -18.95
N TRP A 247 -12.00 11.01 -19.92
CA TRP A 247 -13.39 10.89 -20.38
C TRP A 247 -13.72 9.49 -20.91
N LYS A 248 -12.91 8.93 -21.81
CA LYS A 248 -13.07 7.56 -22.32
C LYS A 248 -13.05 6.52 -21.19
N ILE A 249 -12.15 6.67 -20.20
CA ILE A 249 -12.11 5.80 -19.01
C ILE A 249 -13.43 5.85 -18.25
N LEU A 250 -14.00 7.05 -18.06
CA LEU A 250 -15.28 7.24 -17.37
C LEU A 250 -16.42 6.58 -18.12
N GLU A 251 -16.53 6.78 -19.44
CA GLU A 251 -17.56 6.15 -20.27
C GLU A 251 -17.45 4.62 -20.29
N HIS A 252 -16.24 4.09 -20.45
CA HIS A 252 -16.02 2.64 -20.42
C HIS A 252 -16.33 2.02 -19.07
N TRP A 253 -16.00 2.71 -17.98
CA TRP A 253 -16.36 2.25 -16.65
C TRP A 253 -17.87 2.33 -16.41
N MET A 254 -18.54 3.41 -16.81
CA MET A 254 -19.99 3.60 -16.66
C MET A 254 -20.82 2.58 -17.47
N THR A 255 -20.27 2.08 -18.58
CA THR A 255 -20.88 1.03 -19.42
C THR A 255 -20.47 -0.39 -19.03
N SER A 256 -19.61 -0.54 -18.01
CA SER A 256 -19.25 -1.84 -17.45
C SER A 256 -20.38 -2.42 -16.57
N ASP A 257 -20.19 -3.60 -15.99
CA ASP A 257 -21.14 -4.14 -15.01
C ASP A 257 -20.94 -3.57 -13.58
N GLY A 258 -19.91 -2.75 -13.39
CA GLY A 258 -19.53 -2.15 -12.12
C GLY A 258 -18.97 -3.15 -11.10
N TYR A 259 -18.62 -4.37 -11.49
CA TYR A 259 -18.08 -5.39 -10.59
C TYR A 259 -16.66 -5.07 -10.09
N VAL A 260 -16.40 -5.37 -8.82
CA VAL A 260 -15.12 -5.12 -8.13
C VAL A 260 -14.74 -6.36 -7.34
N ALA A 261 -13.84 -7.20 -7.87
CA ALA A 261 -13.18 -8.25 -7.10
C ALA A 261 -11.96 -7.69 -6.34
N GLY A 262 -11.16 -6.87 -7.00
CA GLY A 262 -10.05 -6.10 -6.41
C GLY A 262 -10.18 -4.61 -6.69
N TYR A 263 -9.38 -3.78 -6.02
CA TYR A 263 -9.35 -2.35 -6.34
C TYR A 263 -8.56 -2.13 -7.63
N LYS A 264 -9.01 -1.18 -8.44
CA LYS A 264 -8.24 -0.67 -9.59
C LYS A 264 -7.90 0.77 -9.31
N GLU A 265 -6.64 1.11 -9.44
CA GLU A 265 -6.15 2.43 -9.15
C GLU A 265 -5.22 2.87 -10.28
N LEU A 266 -5.45 4.05 -10.79
CA LEU A 266 -4.64 4.71 -11.77
C LEU A 266 -4.10 5.98 -11.13
N ARG A 267 -2.86 5.92 -10.63
CA ARG A 267 -2.16 7.03 -9.97
C ARG A 267 -1.53 7.90 -11.03
N MET A 268 -1.96 9.15 -11.10
CA MET A 268 -1.32 10.17 -11.93
C MET A 268 -1.64 11.54 -11.35
N ARG A 269 -0.75 12.49 -11.58
CA ARG A 269 -1.04 13.88 -11.24
C ARG A 269 -1.97 14.45 -12.29
N MET A 270 -3.21 14.77 -11.90
CA MET A 270 -4.17 15.40 -12.80
C MET A 270 -3.72 16.83 -13.16
N PRO A 271 -3.91 17.28 -14.42
CA PRO A 271 -3.67 18.66 -14.81
C PRO A 271 -4.52 19.61 -13.96
N LYS A 272 -3.88 20.52 -13.21
CA LYS A 272 -4.57 21.41 -12.26
C LYS A 272 -5.67 22.25 -12.92
N ASN A 273 -5.50 22.59 -14.19
CA ASN A 273 -6.39 23.50 -14.92
C ASN A 273 -7.62 22.80 -15.50
N GLU A 274 -7.52 21.51 -15.81
CA GLU A 274 -8.62 20.73 -16.43
C GLU A 274 -9.51 20.06 -15.38
N TRP A 275 -8.95 19.83 -14.18
CA TRP A 275 -9.61 19.13 -13.10
C TRP A 275 -10.96 19.74 -12.66
N PRO A 276 -11.09 21.07 -12.49
CA PRO A 276 -12.38 21.68 -12.17
C PRO A 276 -13.43 21.41 -13.25
N THR A 277 -13.06 21.52 -14.53
CA THR A 277 -13.96 21.28 -15.67
C THR A 277 -14.49 19.86 -15.67
N LEU A 278 -13.62 18.87 -15.46
CA LEU A 278 -14.01 17.46 -15.38
C LEU A 278 -14.99 17.21 -14.23
N ARG A 279 -14.75 17.81 -13.05
CA ARG A 279 -15.65 17.72 -11.89
C ARG A 279 -17.01 18.34 -12.16
N TRP A 280 -17.02 19.54 -12.74
CA TRP A 280 -18.26 20.26 -13.05
C TRP A 280 -19.16 19.48 -14.00
N GLN A 281 -18.59 18.79 -15.01
CA GLN A 281 -19.37 18.07 -16.00
C GLN A 281 -20.05 16.80 -15.44
N TRP A 282 -19.44 16.10 -14.47
CA TRP A 282 -19.91 14.77 -14.05
C TRP A 282 -20.83 14.71 -12.85
N ARG A 283 -20.98 15.77 -12.03
CA ARG A 283 -22.03 15.99 -10.99
C ARG A 283 -21.63 16.99 -9.89
N GLY A 284 -20.58 17.80 -10.07
CA GLY A 284 -20.19 18.85 -9.12
C GLY A 284 -18.92 18.50 -8.33
N ASP A 285 -18.70 19.18 -7.21
CA ASP A 285 -17.48 19.13 -6.37
C ASP A 285 -17.24 17.80 -5.63
N HIS A 286 -17.76 16.67 -6.15
CA HIS A 286 -17.65 15.36 -5.52
C HIS A 286 -16.46 14.57 -6.02
N ASP A 287 -15.74 14.01 -5.06
CA ASP A 287 -14.66 13.09 -5.35
C ASP A 287 -15.20 11.72 -5.79
N PHE A 288 -16.50 11.39 -5.64
CA PHE A 288 -17.04 10.08 -5.98
C PHE A 288 -18.06 10.13 -7.11
N LEU A 289 -17.87 9.27 -8.12
CA LEU A 289 -18.86 8.96 -9.14
C LEU A 289 -19.38 7.53 -8.87
N PRO A 290 -20.65 7.34 -8.48
CA PRO A 290 -21.20 6.00 -8.25
C PRO A 290 -21.60 5.32 -9.57
N HIS A 291 -21.28 4.04 -9.71
CA HIS A 291 -21.68 3.26 -10.88
C HIS A 291 -23.20 3.09 -10.90
N PRO A 292 -23.87 3.07 -12.07
CA PRO A 292 -25.33 2.85 -12.15
C PRO A 292 -25.81 1.59 -11.43
N SER A 293 -25.02 0.51 -11.46
CA SER A 293 -25.33 -0.74 -10.76
C SER A 293 -25.19 -0.68 -9.23
N LYS A 294 -24.66 0.42 -8.67
CA LYS A 294 -24.38 0.62 -7.23
C LYS A 294 -23.51 -0.50 -6.60
N ARG A 295 -22.69 -1.17 -7.42
CA ARG A 295 -21.72 -2.17 -6.95
C ARG A 295 -20.35 -1.55 -6.67
N SER A 296 -20.02 -0.47 -7.38
CA SER A 296 -18.77 0.26 -7.25
C SER A 296 -18.96 1.77 -7.37
N SER A 297 -17.91 2.48 -7.00
CA SER A 297 -17.76 3.92 -7.24
C SER A 297 -16.34 4.20 -7.71
N LEU A 298 -16.22 5.19 -8.57
CA LEU A 298 -14.95 5.72 -9.00
C LEU A 298 -14.62 6.97 -8.17
N LEU A 299 -13.52 6.91 -7.42
CA LEU A 299 -12.93 8.04 -6.75
C LEU A 299 -12.07 8.83 -7.75
N LEU A 300 -12.41 10.10 -7.90
CA LEU A 300 -11.76 11.15 -8.67
C LEU A 300 -10.96 12.01 -7.70
N SER A 301 -9.64 11.83 -7.65
CA SER A 301 -8.74 12.59 -6.78
C SER A 301 -7.65 13.33 -7.57
N THR A 302 -6.96 14.27 -6.93
CA THR A 302 -5.79 14.94 -7.53
C THR A 302 -4.65 13.97 -7.82
N ASP A 303 -4.65 12.82 -7.15
CA ASP A 303 -3.61 11.79 -7.24
C ASP A 303 -3.98 10.68 -8.25
N GLY A 304 -5.18 10.75 -8.85
CA GLY A 304 -5.62 9.81 -9.87
C GLY A 304 -7.06 9.30 -9.72
N LEU A 305 -7.35 8.21 -10.43
CA LEU A 305 -8.64 7.52 -10.46
C LEU A 305 -8.58 6.23 -9.65
N LYS A 306 -9.62 5.92 -8.87
CA LYS A 306 -9.66 4.67 -8.10
C LYS A 306 -11.05 4.05 -8.06
N ILE A 307 -11.20 2.84 -8.60
CA ILE A 307 -12.43 2.06 -8.43
C ILE A 307 -12.41 1.43 -7.05
N MET A 308 -13.50 1.64 -6.31
CA MET A 308 -13.72 1.09 -4.99
C MET A 308 -15.14 0.52 -4.85
N LYS A 309 -15.36 -0.25 -3.78
CA LYS A 309 -16.68 -0.76 -3.44
C LYS A 309 -17.64 0.40 -3.19
N PHE A 310 -18.84 0.31 -3.76
CA PHE A 310 -19.87 1.31 -3.56
C PHE A 310 -20.22 1.43 -2.07
N ALA A 311 -20.48 2.66 -1.65
CA ALA A 311 -20.93 2.97 -0.32
C ALA A 311 -22.03 4.04 -0.35
N PRO A 312 -22.99 4.02 0.60
CA PRO A 312 -24.13 4.94 0.56
C PRO A 312 -23.77 6.42 0.46
N TRP A 313 -22.67 6.85 1.10
CA TRP A 313 -22.20 8.24 1.08
C TRP A 313 -21.51 8.67 -0.22
N HIS A 314 -21.38 7.76 -1.20
CA HIS A 314 -20.94 8.13 -2.54
C HIS A 314 -22.09 8.75 -3.38
N LEU A 315 -23.29 8.83 -2.81
CA LEU A 315 -24.44 9.57 -3.32
C LEU A 315 -24.74 10.76 -2.40
N PRO A 316 -25.55 11.74 -2.87
CA PRO A 316 -26.18 12.68 -1.96
C PRO A 316 -26.89 11.94 -0.81
N VAL A 317 -26.59 12.33 0.41
CA VAL A 317 -27.22 11.88 1.63
C VAL A 317 -28.02 13.03 2.24
N ASN A 318 -29.18 12.72 2.78
CA ASN A 318 -30.00 13.73 3.44
C ASN A 318 -29.54 13.95 4.89
N PHE A 319 -30.10 14.97 5.54
CA PHE A 319 -29.83 15.27 6.94
C PHE A 319 -30.03 14.05 7.86
N ASP A 320 -31.13 13.31 7.70
CA ASP A 320 -31.49 12.19 8.58
C ASP A 320 -30.43 11.08 8.55
N TRP A 321 -29.83 10.83 7.38
CA TRP A 321 -28.74 9.86 7.27
C TRP A 321 -27.49 10.32 8.02
N ILE A 322 -27.12 11.60 7.88
CA ILE A 322 -25.96 12.18 8.58
C ILE A 322 -26.19 12.12 10.09
N ASP A 323 -27.40 12.49 10.51
CA ASP A 323 -27.83 12.50 11.89
C ASP A 323 -27.75 11.11 12.53
N SER A 324 -28.25 10.10 11.82
CA SER A 324 -28.13 8.70 12.22
C SER A 324 -26.68 8.24 12.34
N VAL A 325 -25.78 8.66 11.44
CA VAL A 325 -24.34 8.34 11.56
C VAL A 325 -23.71 8.98 12.79
N ILE A 326 -24.11 10.22 13.12
CA ILE A 326 -23.62 10.92 14.32
C ILE A 326 -24.13 10.22 15.59
N ASP A 327 -25.40 9.82 15.62
CA ASP A 327 -25.97 9.11 16.76
C ASP A 327 -25.38 7.71 16.94
N ASP A 328 -25.17 6.96 15.85
CA ASP A 328 -24.44 5.69 15.85
C ASP A 328 -23.01 5.87 16.37
N TRP A 329 -22.33 6.93 15.96
CA TRP A 329 -20.98 7.26 16.43
C TRP A 329 -20.98 7.54 17.93
N LYS A 330 -21.94 8.33 18.44
CA LYS A 330 -22.10 8.63 19.88
C LYS A 330 -22.43 7.39 20.72
N ALA A 331 -23.19 6.44 20.16
CA ALA A 331 -23.57 5.21 20.85
C ALA A 331 -22.40 4.20 20.95
N ARG A 332 -21.38 4.34 20.10
CA ARG A 332 -20.21 3.44 20.04
C ARG A 332 -19.02 4.01 20.83
N ASP A 333 -17.81 3.52 20.55
CA ASP A 333 -16.55 3.95 21.18
C ASP A 333 -16.03 5.31 20.66
N GLY A 334 -16.76 5.94 19.73
CA GLY A 334 -16.38 7.18 19.09
C GLY A 334 -15.17 7.10 18.16
N LYS A 335 -14.64 5.90 17.86
CA LYS A 335 -13.37 5.72 17.14
C LYS A 335 -13.49 5.83 15.62
N TYR A 336 -14.65 5.48 15.08
CA TYR A 336 -14.92 5.46 13.66
C TYR A 336 -16.32 6.01 13.39
N LEU A 337 -16.45 6.82 12.35
CA LEU A 337 -17.74 7.33 11.91
C LEU A 337 -18.52 6.23 11.19
N TYR A 338 -17.88 5.56 10.22
CA TYR A 338 -18.53 4.49 9.46
C TYR A 338 -17.52 3.51 8.86
N ARG A 339 -17.76 2.19 9.00
CA ARG A 339 -16.91 1.08 8.46
C ARG A 339 -15.39 1.32 8.60
N ASN A 340 -14.94 1.66 9.80
CA ASN A 340 -13.53 1.94 10.12
C ASN A 340 -12.95 3.23 9.51
N ASN A 341 -13.76 4.09 8.89
CA ASN A 341 -13.34 5.41 8.44
C ASN A 341 -13.49 6.45 9.54
N ARG A 342 -12.50 7.33 9.65
CA ARG A 342 -12.44 8.45 10.62
C ARG A 342 -12.81 9.79 10.00
N GLU A 343 -12.79 9.84 8.68
CA GLU A 343 -13.20 10.96 7.86
C GLU A 343 -14.26 10.44 6.90
N LEU A 344 -15.36 11.17 6.79
CA LEU A 344 -16.38 10.96 5.76
C LEU A 344 -16.50 12.24 4.95
N ARG A 345 -16.45 12.10 3.62
CA ARG A 345 -16.76 13.14 2.66
C ARG A 345 -18.13 12.84 2.10
N LEU A 346 -19.10 13.68 2.43
CA LEU A 346 -20.52 13.47 2.16
C LEU A 346 -21.00 14.53 1.19
N LEU A 347 -21.90 14.16 0.30
CA LEU A 347 -22.69 15.10 -0.49
C LEU A 347 -24.03 15.31 0.19
N THR A 348 -24.49 16.53 0.39
CA THR A 348 -25.80 16.82 1.02
C THR A 348 -26.74 17.49 0.05
N GLU A 349 -28.03 17.57 0.38
CA GLU A 349 -28.91 18.48 -0.34
C GLU A 349 -28.78 19.89 0.26
N GLY A 350 -29.07 20.93 -0.53
CA GLY A 350 -28.82 22.31 -0.11
C GLY A 350 -29.51 22.74 1.18
N GLN A 351 -30.71 22.22 1.42
CA GLN A 351 -31.51 22.55 2.61
C GLN A 351 -31.11 21.76 3.85
N ASP A 352 -30.30 20.70 3.72
CA ASP A 352 -29.93 19.88 4.88
C ASP A 352 -28.91 20.56 5.79
N TRP A 353 -28.22 21.58 5.28
CA TRP A 353 -27.30 22.36 6.08
C TRP A 353 -28.02 23.21 7.13
N ASP A 354 -29.16 23.82 6.77
CA ASP A 354 -29.98 24.60 7.71
C ASP A 354 -30.50 23.72 8.85
N LYS A 355 -30.85 22.46 8.55
CA LYS A 355 -31.25 21.46 9.57
C LYS A 355 -30.08 21.10 10.49
N MET A 356 -28.86 20.97 9.94
CA MET A 356 -27.68 20.74 10.75
C MET A 356 -27.36 21.92 11.68
N GLU A 357 -27.45 23.15 11.20
CA GLU A 357 -27.27 24.35 12.03
C GLU A 357 -28.32 24.42 13.14
N LEU A 358 -29.58 24.14 12.81
CA LEU A 358 -30.67 24.13 13.78
C LEU A 358 -30.45 23.09 14.89
N LYS A 359 -29.96 21.89 14.56
CA LYS A 359 -29.76 20.81 15.55
C LYS A 359 -28.44 20.93 16.31
N TYR A 360 -27.34 21.27 15.63
CA TYR A 360 -25.99 21.19 16.19
C TYR A 360 -25.38 22.55 16.56
N GLY A 361 -26.05 23.64 16.22
CA GLY A 361 -25.68 25.01 16.57
C GLY A 361 -25.16 25.83 15.39
N PRO A 362 -25.01 27.15 15.59
CA PRO A 362 -24.72 28.11 14.52
C PRO A 362 -23.33 27.93 13.93
N LEU A 363 -23.18 28.30 12.65
CA LEU A 363 -21.88 28.23 11.98
C LEU A 363 -20.83 29.12 12.60
N MET A 364 -19.62 28.59 12.66
CA MET A 364 -18.40 29.33 12.89
C MET A 364 -17.65 29.48 11.57
N ILE A 365 -17.48 30.72 11.12
CA ILE A 365 -16.65 31.03 9.96
C ILE A 365 -15.18 30.96 10.41
N LYS A 366 -14.41 30.05 9.80
CA LYS A 366 -12.96 29.97 9.97
C LYS A 366 -12.25 30.26 8.65
N THR A 367 -10.94 30.43 8.69
CA THR A 367 -10.09 30.60 7.50
C THR A 367 -10.22 29.44 6.52
N THR A 368 -10.55 28.23 7.01
CA THR A 368 -10.65 27.01 6.21
C THR A 368 -12.07 26.67 5.73
N GLY A 369 -13.08 27.53 5.96
CA GLY A 369 -14.47 27.29 5.56
C GLY A 369 -15.50 27.58 6.67
N GLU A 370 -16.72 27.07 6.50
CA GLU A 370 -17.80 27.14 7.48
C GLU A 370 -17.80 25.85 8.33
N HIS A 371 -17.90 25.98 9.65
CA HIS A 371 -17.80 24.86 10.58
C HIS A 371 -19.01 24.84 11.51
N LEU A 372 -19.57 23.66 11.76
CA LEU A 372 -20.45 23.51 12.92
C LEU A 372 -19.61 23.57 14.22
N PRO A 373 -20.25 23.87 15.37
CA PRO A 373 -19.66 23.60 16.67
C PRO A 373 -19.15 22.17 16.76
N LEU A 374 -18.03 21.95 17.46
CA LEU A 374 -17.49 20.60 17.66
C LEU A 374 -18.53 19.75 18.39
N ILE A 375 -19.01 18.70 17.75
CA ILE A 375 -19.99 17.79 18.36
C ILE A 375 -19.22 16.87 19.31
N ALA A 376 -19.39 17.07 20.61
CA ALA A 376 -18.69 16.28 21.61
C ALA A 376 -19.21 14.83 21.62
N HIS A 377 -18.28 13.87 21.65
CA HIS A 377 -18.63 12.49 21.96
C HIS A 377 -18.93 12.37 23.45
N PRO A 378 -19.88 11.53 23.89
CA PRO A 378 -20.16 11.33 25.32
C PRO A 378 -18.92 11.02 26.15
N SER A 379 -17.95 10.27 25.60
CA SER A 379 -16.68 9.93 26.26
C SER A 379 -15.78 11.13 26.58
N ASN A 380 -16.02 12.32 26.02
CA ASN A 380 -15.15 13.50 26.12
C ASN A 380 -13.72 13.30 25.60
N LEU A 381 -13.45 12.17 24.94
CA LEU A 381 -12.14 11.84 24.35
C LEU A 381 -12.13 12.02 22.84
N ALA A 382 -13.29 12.19 22.22
CA ALA A 382 -13.42 12.50 20.81
C ALA A 382 -14.43 13.62 20.61
N SER A 383 -14.25 14.36 19.52
CA SER A 383 -15.25 15.27 18.99
C SER A 383 -15.32 15.10 17.48
N LEU A 384 -16.47 15.43 16.92
CA LEU A 384 -16.68 15.42 15.49
C LEU A 384 -16.64 16.86 14.97
N GLU A 385 -15.74 17.11 14.03
CA GLU A 385 -15.66 18.37 13.29
C GLU A 385 -16.39 18.19 11.96
N VAL A 386 -17.47 18.95 11.76
CA VAL A 386 -18.25 18.94 10.52
C VAL A 386 -18.01 20.25 9.78
N ARG A 387 -17.46 20.15 8.56
CA ARG A 387 -17.06 21.29 7.73
C ARG A 387 -17.86 21.35 6.45
N LYS A 388 -18.29 22.55 6.07
CA LYS A 388 -18.86 22.88 4.77
C LYS A 388 -17.84 23.66 3.93
N TYR A 389 -17.62 23.21 2.70
CA TYR A 389 -16.73 23.86 1.76
C TYR A 389 -17.49 24.88 0.92
N ARG A 390 -16.88 26.06 0.73
CA ARG A 390 -17.56 27.35 0.47
C ARG A 390 -18.44 27.44 -0.79
N ASN A 391 -18.48 26.44 -1.66
CA ASN A 391 -19.31 26.45 -2.87
C ASN A 391 -19.99 25.10 -3.16
N CYS A 392 -19.90 24.15 -2.23
CA CYS A 392 -20.36 22.81 -2.48
C CYS A 392 -21.13 22.24 -1.32
N TYR A 393 -22.08 21.39 -1.67
CA TYR A 393 -22.79 20.49 -0.78
C TYR A 393 -21.88 19.40 -0.17
N LEU A 394 -20.56 19.63 -0.16
CA LEU A 394 -19.57 18.73 0.39
C LEU A 394 -19.42 19.00 1.89
N VAL A 395 -19.80 17.99 2.66
CA VAL A 395 -19.67 17.98 4.11
C VAL A 395 -18.55 17.01 4.49
N ILE A 396 -17.51 17.52 5.13
CA ILE A 396 -16.44 16.68 5.67
C ILE A 396 -16.66 16.54 7.17
N ALA A 397 -17.01 15.32 7.58
CA ALA A 397 -17.08 14.93 8.98
C ALA A 397 -15.75 14.27 9.36
N THR A 398 -14.93 14.96 10.16
CA THR A 398 -13.62 14.49 10.63
C THR A 398 -13.66 14.26 12.13
N MET A 399 -13.36 13.04 12.55
CA MET A 399 -13.19 12.74 13.96
C MET A 399 -11.87 13.35 14.48
N LYS A 400 -11.97 14.15 15.54
CA LYS A 400 -10.84 14.65 16.33
C LYS A 400 -10.75 13.87 17.62
N ILE A 401 -9.65 13.16 17.82
CA ILE A 401 -9.35 12.56 19.12
C ILE A 401 -8.67 13.63 19.97
N LYS A 402 -9.11 13.76 21.22
CA LYS A 402 -8.52 14.67 22.18
C LYS A 402 -7.08 14.26 22.43
N LYS A 403 -6.15 15.17 22.15
CA LYS A 403 -4.74 15.02 22.54
C LYS A 403 -4.63 15.14 24.05
N LEU A 404 -4.22 14.06 24.72
CA LEU A 404 -3.98 14.07 26.16
C LEU A 404 -2.56 14.56 26.44
N SER A 405 -2.45 15.60 27.27
CA SER A 405 -1.18 15.98 27.86
C SER A 405 -0.72 14.94 28.87
N ARG A 406 0.56 15.01 29.27
CA ARG A 406 1.10 14.16 30.34
C ARG A 406 0.25 14.25 31.62
N ALA A 407 -0.02 15.47 32.08
CA ALA A 407 -0.80 15.71 33.29
C ALA A 407 -2.23 15.16 33.16
N ALA A 408 -2.85 15.28 31.98
CA ALA A 408 -4.18 14.72 31.73
C ALA A 408 -4.16 13.18 31.77
N LEU A 409 -3.13 12.54 31.21
CA LEU A 409 -2.98 11.09 31.25
C LEU A 409 -2.68 10.58 32.67
N GLU A 410 -1.79 11.24 33.41
CA GLU A 410 -1.49 10.89 34.81
C GLU A 410 -2.73 11.08 35.70
N SER A 411 -3.48 12.17 35.51
CA SER A 411 -4.77 12.38 36.17
C SER A 411 -5.78 11.30 35.81
N PHE A 412 -5.85 10.89 34.54
CA PHE A 412 -6.72 9.82 34.08
C PHE A 412 -6.38 8.48 34.74
N ILE A 413 -5.10 8.08 34.73
CA ILE A 413 -4.63 6.83 35.35
C ILE A 413 -4.91 6.85 36.86
N SER A 414 -4.62 7.97 37.53
CA SER A 414 -4.90 8.12 38.97
C SER A 414 -6.40 7.99 39.27
N LYS A 415 -7.28 8.62 38.46
CA LYS A 415 -8.73 8.45 38.61
C LYS A 415 -9.17 7.01 38.41
N TRP A 416 -8.61 6.32 37.40
CA TRP A 416 -8.91 4.92 37.15
C TRP A 416 -8.50 4.03 38.32
N MET A 417 -7.27 4.19 38.85
CA MET A 417 -6.76 3.45 40.02
C MET A 417 -7.59 3.67 41.29
N ASN A 418 -8.21 4.84 41.43
CA ASN A 418 -9.06 5.18 42.57
C ASN A 418 -10.54 4.81 42.34
N SER A 419 -10.88 4.25 41.17
CA SER A 419 -12.25 3.87 40.81
C SER A 419 -12.52 2.39 41.13
N ARG A 420 -13.55 1.80 40.52
CA ARG A 420 -13.75 0.34 40.54
C ARG A 420 -12.78 -0.40 39.63
N GLY A 421 -12.21 0.27 38.62
CA GLY A 421 -11.27 -0.34 37.68
C GLY A 421 -11.93 -1.10 36.52
N ASP A 422 -13.27 -1.14 36.48
CA ASP A 422 -14.03 -1.91 35.50
C ASP A 422 -14.04 -1.26 34.11
N PHE A 423 -13.92 0.08 34.04
CA PHE A 423 -14.10 0.83 32.81
C PHE A 423 -13.02 1.88 32.62
N VAL A 424 -12.67 2.17 31.36
CA VAL A 424 -11.74 3.23 30.98
C VAL A 424 -12.44 4.59 31.12
N VAL A 425 -13.59 4.77 30.46
CA VAL A 425 -14.40 5.99 30.51
C VAL A 425 -15.85 5.64 30.18
N ASN A 426 -16.83 6.24 30.86
CA ASN A 426 -18.26 6.10 30.57
C ASN A 426 -18.73 4.67 30.28
N GLN A 427 -18.40 3.72 31.17
CA GLN A 427 -18.77 2.30 31.03
C GLN A 427 -18.15 1.57 29.81
N GLN A 428 -17.17 2.17 29.14
CA GLN A 428 -16.45 1.56 28.03
C GLN A 428 -15.18 0.85 28.52
N LEU A 429 -14.98 -0.39 28.10
CA LEU A 429 -13.75 -1.17 28.38
C LEU A 429 -12.54 -0.70 27.57
N LYS A 430 -12.76 0.14 26.55
CA LYS A 430 -11.74 0.58 25.61
C LYS A 430 -11.98 2.02 25.18
N ALA A 431 -10.91 2.79 25.09
CA ALA A 431 -10.93 4.14 24.54
C ALA A 431 -9.70 4.37 23.64
N THR A 432 -9.85 5.20 22.61
CA THR A 432 -8.73 5.65 21.79
C THR A 432 -8.38 7.09 22.15
N VAL A 433 -7.09 7.35 22.35
CA VAL A 433 -6.56 8.68 22.69
C VAL A 433 -5.39 9.04 21.78
N ASP A 434 -5.19 10.33 21.57
CA ASP A 434 -3.97 10.86 20.95
C ASP A 434 -3.02 11.24 22.08
N LEU A 435 -1.82 10.66 22.10
CA LEU A 435 -0.79 11.02 23.08
C LEU A 435 0.36 11.71 22.36
N ASP A 436 0.90 12.74 23.02
CA ASP A 436 2.14 13.33 22.57
C ASP A 436 3.26 12.29 22.45
N SER A 437 3.99 12.28 21.33
CA SER A 437 5.03 11.30 21.05
C SER A 437 6.13 11.27 22.12
N ARG A 438 6.37 12.40 22.81
CA ARG A 438 7.33 12.46 23.93
C ARG A 438 6.77 11.78 25.19
N VAL A 439 5.46 11.86 25.41
CA VAL A 439 4.79 11.17 26.52
C VAL A 439 4.84 9.67 26.29
N TRP A 440 4.50 9.20 25.08
CA TRP A 440 4.57 7.78 24.75
C TRP A 440 5.98 7.21 24.88
N ARG A 441 6.99 7.90 24.33
CA ARG A 441 8.39 7.45 24.41
C ARG A 441 8.80 7.19 25.87
N ARG A 442 8.47 8.11 26.79
CA ARG A 442 8.77 7.94 28.22
C ARG A 442 8.01 6.80 28.88
N LEU A 443 6.76 6.54 28.49
CA LEU A 443 6.00 5.39 28.99
C LEU A 443 6.63 4.08 28.55
N ARG A 444 7.01 4.00 27.27
CA ARG A 444 7.66 2.84 26.67
C ARG A 444 9.02 2.57 27.29
N ASP A 445 9.85 3.60 27.46
CA ASP A 445 11.20 3.47 28.02
C ASP A 445 11.19 3.02 29.49
N ARG A 446 10.07 3.20 30.19
CA ARG A 446 9.86 2.74 31.57
C ARG A 446 9.10 1.41 31.66
N HIS A 447 8.79 0.78 30.53
CA HIS A 447 7.93 -0.41 30.45
C HIS A 447 6.53 -0.21 31.09
N LEU A 448 6.05 1.04 31.19
CA LEU A 448 4.76 1.42 31.80
C LEU A 448 3.61 1.36 30.78
N THR A 449 3.48 0.22 30.10
CA THR A 449 2.37 -0.04 29.17
C THR A 449 1.17 -0.71 29.87
N PHE A 450 1.34 -1.11 31.14
CA PHE A 450 0.30 -1.73 31.96
C PHE A 450 0.26 -1.09 33.35
N TYR A 451 -0.95 -0.89 33.87
CA TYR A 451 -1.21 -0.43 35.24
C TYR A 451 -2.17 -1.39 35.91
N VAL A 452 -1.74 -2.07 36.97
CA VAL A 452 -2.59 -3.00 37.73
C VAL A 452 -3.54 -2.20 38.61
N HIS A 453 -4.82 -2.57 38.64
CA HIS A 453 -5.79 -1.93 39.52
C HIS A 453 -5.57 -2.42 40.96
N PRO A 454 -5.58 -1.54 41.98
CA PRO A 454 -5.30 -1.95 43.36
C PRO A 454 -6.43 -2.77 44.01
N ARG A 455 -7.64 -2.75 43.43
CA ARG A 455 -8.85 -3.34 44.02
C ARG A 455 -9.65 -4.25 43.09
N ALA A 456 -9.17 -4.43 41.86
CA ALA A 456 -9.87 -5.24 40.85
C ALA A 456 -8.88 -6.16 40.18
N ASN A 457 -9.34 -7.33 39.74
CA ASN A 457 -8.51 -8.27 38.98
C ASN A 457 -8.37 -7.83 37.51
N SER A 458 -7.99 -6.57 37.31
CA SER A 458 -7.90 -5.93 36.01
C SER A 458 -6.66 -5.05 35.91
N ARG A 459 -6.19 -4.84 34.68
CA ARG A 459 -5.11 -3.91 34.36
C ARG A 459 -5.52 -2.98 33.24
N LEU A 460 -5.10 -1.74 33.33
CA LEU A 460 -5.20 -0.77 32.24
C LEU A 460 -4.00 -0.97 31.31
N SER A 461 -4.26 -1.43 30.10
CA SER A 461 -3.27 -1.60 29.03
C SER A 461 -3.30 -0.37 28.11
N ILE A 462 -2.14 0.23 27.84
CA ILE A 462 -1.98 1.31 26.86
C ILE A 462 -1.11 0.78 25.72
N ARG A 463 -1.70 0.66 24.52
CA ARG A 463 -1.02 0.13 23.33
C ARG A 463 -1.08 1.11 22.18
N GLU A 464 0.02 1.23 21.45
CA GLU A 464 0.04 1.96 20.19
C GLU A 464 -0.86 1.28 19.16
N SER A 465 -1.76 2.06 18.57
CA SER A 465 -2.59 1.62 17.45
C SER A 465 -1.76 1.74 16.17
N ARG A 466 -1.69 0.66 15.38
CA ARG A 466 -0.85 0.59 14.17
C ARG A 466 -0.88 1.88 13.33
N GLY A 467 0.23 2.63 13.36
CA GLY A 467 0.63 3.53 12.29
C GLY A 467 0.29 5.02 12.37
N TYR A 468 -0.29 5.53 13.47
CA TYR A 468 -0.82 6.92 13.44
C TYR A 468 -0.66 7.73 14.74
N GLY A 469 0.21 7.33 15.67
CA GLY A 469 0.39 8.05 16.93
C GLY A 469 -0.87 8.08 17.82
N PHE A 470 -1.82 7.17 17.59
CA PHE A 470 -2.98 6.98 18.46
C PHE A 470 -2.75 5.78 19.36
N TYR A 471 -3.30 5.83 20.57
CA TYR A 471 -3.12 4.82 21.59
C TYR A 471 -4.48 4.30 22.02
N THR A 472 -4.57 3.00 22.15
CA THR A 472 -5.73 2.32 22.72
C THR A 472 -5.46 2.10 24.20
N MET A 473 -6.31 2.67 25.05
CA MET A 473 -6.41 2.32 26.46
C MET A 473 -7.50 1.27 26.62
N SER A 474 -7.20 0.13 27.24
CA SER A 474 -8.17 -0.94 27.47
C SER A 474 -8.03 -1.54 28.86
N VAL A 475 -9.15 -1.77 29.53
CA VAL A 475 -9.18 -2.62 30.72
C VAL A 475 -9.10 -4.07 30.24
N VAL A 476 -8.11 -4.81 30.72
CA VAL A 476 -7.89 -6.21 30.40
C VAL A 476 -7.93 -7.00 31.72
N PRO A 477 -8.62 -8.14 31.79
CA PRO A 477 -8.49 -9.02 32.95
C PRO A 477 -7.04 -9.45 33.11
N ILE A 478 -6.63 -9.67 34.36
CA ILE A 478 -5.32 -10.26 34.62
C ILE A 478 -5.48 -11.75 34.37
N ASP A 479 -4.73 -12.26 33.40
CA ASP A 479 -4.65 -13.69 33.13
C ASP A 479 -3.79 -14.32 34.23
N PRO A 480 -4.36 -15.22 35.05
CA PRO A 480 -3.66 -15.86 36.15
C PRO A 480 -2.32 -16.48 35.72
N GLU A 481 -2.26 -17.10 34.54
CA GLU A 481 -1.09 -17.88 34.13
C GLU A 481 0.09 -17.01 33.66
N THR A 482 -0.13 -15.70 33.48
CA THR A 482 0.85 -14.78 32.86
C THR A 482 1.56 -13.86 33.85
N VAL A 483 1.28 -13.98 35.16
CA VAL A 483 1.84 -13.10 36.19
C VAL A 483 2.83 -13.90 37.05
N GLU A 484 4.11 -13.53 36.99
CA GLU A 484 5.17 -14.16 37.80
C GLU A 484 5.08 -13.78 39.30
N ASP A 485 4.53 -12.59 39.62
CA ASP A 485 4.38 -12.07 40.99
C ASP A 485 2.91 -11.93 41.39
N TRP A 486 2.36 -12.99 41.97
CA TRP A 486 0.99 -13.02 42.46
C TRP A 486 0.78 -12.22 43.75
N ASN A 487 -0.14 -11.26 43.73
CA ASN A 487 -0.73 -10.72 44.96
C ASN A 487 -1.94 -11.57 45.37
N LEU A 488 -1.69 -12.76 45.92
CA LEU A 488 -2.71 -13.77 46.25
C LEU A 488 -3.84 -13.22 47.14
N LYS A 489 -3.59 -12.17 47.94
CA LYS A 489 -4.60 -11.51 48.78
C LYS A 489 -5.75 -10.90 47.98
N LEU A 490 -5.54 -10.53 46.72
CA LEU A 490 -6.60 -9.99 45.86
C LEU A 490 -7.50 -11.06 45.26
N LEU A 491 -7.01 -12.29 45.09
CA LEU A 491 -7.79 -13.41 44.55
C LEU A 491 -8.64 -14.10 45.62
N PHE A 492 -8.07 -14.27 46.81
CA PHE A 492 -8.68 -15.09 47.86
C PHE A 492 -9.33 -14.27 48.99
N GLY A 493 -9.29 -12.94 48.90
CA GLY A 493 -9.71 -12.05 49.97
C GLY A 493 -8.67 -11.95 51.09
N ALA A 494 -8.71 -10.86 51.86
CA ALA A 494 -8.00 -10.80 53.13
C ALA A 494 -8.87 -11.52 54.17
N GLU A 495 -8.32 -12.54 54.83
CA GLU A 495 -8.93 -13.11 56.05
C GLU A 495 -9.13 -12.06 57.14
#